data_AF-A0A7V2VME2-F1
#
_entry.id   AF-A0A7V2VME2-F1
#
_cell.length_a   1.000
_cell.length_b   1.000
_cell.length_c   1.000
_cell.angle_alpha   90.00
_cell.angle_beta   90.00
_cell.angle_gamma   90.00
#
_symmetry.space_group_name_H-M   'P 1'
#
loop_
_entity.id
_entity.type
_entity.pdbx_description
1 polymer ?
#
loop_
_entity_poly.entity_id
_entity_poly.type
_entity_poly.pdbx_seq_one_letter_code
_entity_poly.pdbx_strand_id
1 'polypeptide(L)' 'ALMPHPERHIRGTQHPQWTRHGAKECSDGFRIFSNAVEWAERL' A
#
# COMPACT_ATOMS: atom_id res chain seq x y z
N ALA A 1 0.74 16.99 7.07
CA ALA A 1 -0.25 16.07 6.46
C ALA A 1 0.34 15.49 5.19
N LEU A 2 0.12 14.21 4.94
CA LEU A 2 0.61 13.53 3.73
C LEU A 2 -0.30 13.92 2.55
N MET A 3 0.25 14.56 1.52
CA MET A 3 -0.46 14.84 0.26
C MET A 3 -0.72 13.59 -0.59
N PRO A 4 0.18 12.59 -0.64
CA PRO A 4 -0.17 11.32 -1.28
C PRO A 4 -1.28 10.60 -0.49
N HIS A 5 -2.12 9.88 -1.23
CA HIS A 5 -3.26 9.10 -0.74
C HIS A 5 -2.87 7.61 -0.69
N PRO A 6 -2.14 7.15 0.35
CA PRO A 6 -1.64 5.78 0.43
C PRO A 6 -2.76 4.73 0.42
N GLU A 7 -3.95 5.09 0.88
CA GLU A 7 -5.14 4.25 0.85
C GLU A 7 -5.58 3.89 -0.58
N ARG A 8 -5.21 4.69 -1.58
CA ARG A 8 -5.47 4.40 -3.00
C ARG A 8 -4.41 3.51 -3.65
N HIS A 9 -3.33 3.17 -2.93
CA HIS A 9 -2.20 2.40 -3.44
C HIS A 9 -1.80 1.25 -2.49
N ILE A 10 -2.80 0.53 -1.98
CA ILE A 10 -2.64 -0.66 -1.13
C ILE A 10 -2.46 -1.93 -1.97
N ARG A 11 -3.21 -2.06 -3.08
CA ARG A 11 -3.19 -3.23 -3.97
C ARG A 11 -2.32 -2.97 -5.20
N GLY A 12 -1.58 -3.97 -5.68
CA GLY A 12 -0.74 -3.81 -6.88
C GLY A 12 -1.50 -3.45 -8.16
N THR A 13 -2.80 -3.78 -8.23
CA THR A 13 -3.67 -3.40 -9.36
C THR A 13 -4.06 -1.92 -9.36
N GLN A 14 -3.80 -1.17 -8.29
CA GLN A 14 -4.07 0.26 -8.23
C GLN A 14 -2.96 1.09 -8.89
N HIS A 15 -1.81 0.49 -9.20
CA HIS A 15 -0.77 1.17 -9.95
C HIS A 15 -1.24 1.43 -11.40
N PRO A 16 -1.16 2.66 -11.94
CA PRO A 16 -1.70 2.99 -13.27
C PRO A 16 -1.14 2.13 -14.43
N GLN A 17 0.03 1.51 -14.23
CA GLN A 17 0.69 0.65 -15.21
C GLN A 17 0.69 -0.84 -14.82
N TRP A 18 -0.19 -1.28 -13.91
CA TRP A 18 -0.22 -2.66 -13.42
C TRP A 18 -0.45 -3.70 -14.54
N THR A 19 -1.18 -3.36 -15.59
CA THR A 19 -1.39 -4.24 -16.75
C THR A 19 -0.12 -4.44 -17.58
N ARG A 20 0.81 -3.47 -17.53
CA ARG A 20 2.08 -3.51 -18.26
C ARG A 20 3.18 -4.20 -17.46
N HIS A 21 3.26 -3.95 -16.16
CA HIS A 21 4.34 -4.46 -15.30
C HIS A 21 3.93 -5.68 -14.46
N GLY A 22 2.68 -6.13 -14.59
CA GLY A 22 2.07 -7.09 -13.69
C GLY A 22 1.59 -6.45 -12.38
N ALA A 23 0.60 -7.06 -11.75
CA ALA A 23 0.18 -6.66 -10.41
C ALA A 23 1.23 -7.10 -9.38
N LYS A 24 1.77 -6.15 -8.63
CA LYS A 24 2.62 -6.45 -7.47
C LYS A 24 1.77 -7.05 -6.34
N GLU A 25 2.34 -7.95 -5.55
CA GLU A 25 1.64 -8.51 -4.38
C GLU A 25 1.32 -7.44 -3.34
N CYS A 26 2.26 -6.53 -3.08
CA CYS A 26 2.08 -5.38 -2.19
C CYS A 26 2.45 -4.08 -2.92
N SER A 27 1.61 -3.06 -2.77
CA SER A 27 1.83 -1.72 -3.32
C SER A 27 2.38 -0.76 -2.25
N ASP A 28 2.95 0.37 -2.67
CA ASP A 28 3.74 1.24 -1.79
C ASP A 28 2.96 1.80 -0.59
N GLY A 29 1.64 1.97 -0.73
CA GLY A 29 0.77 2.41 0.36
C GLY A 29 0.50 1.35 1.43
N PHE A 30 0.67 0.06 1.11
CA PHE A 30 0.40 -1.06 2.04
C PHE A 30 1.25 -0.98 3.31
N ARG A 31 2.53 -0.60 3.17
CA ARG A 31 3.51 -0.65 4.28
C ARG A 31 3.14 0.24 5.45
N ILE A 32 2.49 1.38 5.22
CA ILE A 32 2.05 2.29 6.28
C ILE A 32 1.01 1.60 7.16
N PHE A 33 0.06 0.88 6.56
CA PHE A 33 -0.99 0.17 7.28
C PHE A 33 -0.46 -1.08 7.98
N SER A 34 0.44 -1.84 7.34
CA SER A 34 1.09 -3.00 7.98
C SER A 34 1.84 -2.60 9.25
N ASN A 35 2.61 -1.51 9.20
CA ASN A 35 3.32 -1.01 10.38
C ASN A 35 2.37 -0.59 11.50
N ALA A 36 1.21 -0.01 11.16
CA ALA A 36 0.21 0.40 12.15
C ALA A 36 -0.43 -0.81 12.84
N VAL A 37 -0.74 -1.87 12.08
CA VAL A 37 -1.26 -3.14 12.64
C VAL A 37 -0.20 -3.80 13.51
N GLU A 38 1.04 -3.92 13.03
CA GLU A 38 2.15 -4.49 13.81
C GLU A 38 2.38 -3.73 15.11
N TRP A 39 2.26 -2.41 15.10
CA TRP A 39 2.35 -1.61 16.32
C TRP A 39 1.18 -1.90 17.27
N ALA A 40 -0.05 -1.99 16.74
CA ALA A 40 -1.24 -2.29 17.52
C ALA A 40 -1.23 -3.70 18.13
N GLU A 41 -0.61 -4.69 17.47
CA GLU A 41 -0.45 -6.05 17.98
C GLU A 41 0.62 -6.16 19.08
N ARG A 42 1.55 -5.21 19.14
CA ARG A 42 2.63 -5.15 20.13
C ARG A 42 2.31 -4.31 21.37
N LEU A 43 1.13 -3.70 21.40
CA LEU A 43 0.55 -3.05 22.58
C LEU A 43 0.12 -4.09 23.61
#